data_AF-A0A653ETP9-F1
#
_entry.id   AF-A0A653ETP9-F1
#
_cell.length_a   1.000
_cell.length_b   1.000
_cell.length_c   1.000
_cell.angle_alpha   90.00
_cell.angle_beta   90.00
_cell.angle_gamma   90.00
#
_symmetry.space_group_name_H-M   'P 1'
#
loop_
_entity.id
_entity.type
_entity.pdbx_description
1 polymer ?
#
loop_
_entity_poly.entity_id
_entity_poly.type
_entity_poly.pdbx_seq_one_letter_code
_entity_poly.pdbx_strand_id
1 'polypeptide(L)' 'MVGKEIDRVRATSALAVIKQHPGMVLFALSPVLALLAVIWWLAGTGWAIVTALVLLVVGGALVVVKR' A
#
# COMPACT_ATOMS: atom_id res chain seq x y z
N MET A 1 11.89 22.24 14.66
CA MET A 1 11.77 20.78 14.63
C MET A 1 12.45 20.29 13.36
N VAL A 2 13.65 19.72 13.46
CA VAL A 2 14.40 19.15 12.32
C VAL A 2 13.55 18.06 11.66
N GLY A 3 13.55 18.02 10.32
CA GLY A 3 12.57 17.35 9.47
C GLY A 3 12.25 15.91 9.85
N LYS A 4 10.96 15.58 9.87
CA LYS A 4 10.41 14.23 10.06
C LYS A 4 10.68 13.39 8.79
N GLU A 5 11.95 13.11 8.50
CA GLU A 5 12.33 12.23 7.40
C GLU A 5 11.91 10.79 7.71
N ILE A 6 11.52 10.03 6.68
CA ILE A 6 11.21 8.62 6.85
C ILE A 6 12.50 7.91 7.24
N ASP A 7 12.53 7.37 8.46
CA ASP A 7 13.65 6.56 8.94
C ASP A 7 14.06 5.48 7.92
N ARG A 8 15.29 5.62 7.42
CA ARG A 8 15.89 4.74 6.42
C ARG A 8 15.94 3.28 6.90
N VAL A 9 16.11 3.06 8.19
CA VAL A 9 16.08 1.71 8.78
C VAL A 9 14.72 1.09 8.56
N ARG A 10 13.64 1.83 8.85
CA ARG A 10 12.26 1.34 8.69
C ARG A 10 11.91 1.03 7.24
N ALA A 11 12.37 1.85 6.29
CA ALA A 11 12.19 1.60 4.86
C ALA A 11 12.92 0.33 4.42
N THR A 12 14.17 0.17 4.85
CA THR A 12 14.99 -1.01 4.55
C THR A 12 14.42 -2.28 5.16
N SER A 13 13.96 -2.22 6.41
CA SER A 13 13.32 -3.35 7.10
C SER A 13 12.01 -3.76 6.45
N ALA A 14 11.16 -2.81 6.06
CA ALA A 14 9.92 -3.13 5.34
C ALA A 14 10.21 -3.85 4.02
N LEU A 15 11.20 -3.36 3.27
CA LEU A 15 11.65 -4.00 2.03
C LEU A 15 12.22 -5.40 2.27
N ALA A 16 12.97 -5.60 3.36
CA ALA A 16 13.47 -6.91 3.75
C ALA A 16 12.34 -7.90 4.04
N VAL A 17 11.28 -7.49 4.75
CA VAL A 17 10.10 -8.32 5.02
C VAL A 17 9.41 -8.74 3.72
N ILE A 18 9.25 -7.81 2.78
CA ILE A 18 8.65 -8.11 1.46
C ILE A 18 9.47 -9.15 0.71
N LYS A 19 10.80 -9.02 0.73
CA LYS A 19 11.71 -9.97 0.08
C LYS A 19 11.74 -11.35 0.75
N GLN A 20 11.66 -11.40 2.09
CA GLN A 20 11.74 -12.65 2.84
C GLN A 20 10.41 -13.42 2.86
N HIS A 21 9.27 -12.70 2.86
CA HIS A 21 7.95 -13.30 3.01
C HIS A 21 6.95 -12.82 1.94
N PRO A 22 7.25 -13.03 0.64
CA PRO A 22 6.41 -12.50 -0.44
C PRO A 22 4.98 -13.06 -0.38
N GLY A 23 4.80 -14.34 -0.06
CA GLY A 23 3.48 -14.96 0.07
C GLY A 23 2.64 -14.36 1.20
N MET A 24 3.25 -14.08 2.35
CA MET A 24 2.56 -13.42 3.47
C MET A 24 2.15 -11.99 3.12
N VAL A 25 3.02 -11.25 2.43
CA VAL A 25 2.71 -9.88 1.98
C VAL A 25 1.57 -9.88 0.97
N LEU A 26 1.57 -10.80 0.00
CA LEU A 26 0.46 -10.95 -0.94
C LEU A 26 -0.84 -11.33 -0.23
N PHE A 27 -0.78 -12.23 0.74
CA PHE A 27 -1.94 -12.57 1.57
C PHE A 27 -2.46 -11.35 2.34
N ALA A 28 -1.58 -10.57 2.96
CA ALA A 28 -1.96 -9.35 3.66
C ALA A 28 -2.58 -8.28 2.73
N LEU A 29 -2.09 -8.20 1.49
CA LEU A 29 -2.65 -7.32 0.45
C LEU A 29 -3.91 -7.89 -0.24
N SER A 30 -4.26 -9.14 0.01
CA SER A 30 -5.36 -9.81 -0.69
C SER A 30 -6.71 -9.08 -0.62
N PRO A 31 -7.13 -8.43 0.49
CA PRO A 31 -8.39 -7.70 0.50
C PRO A 31 -8.38 -6.50 -0.45
N VAL A 32 -7.24 -5.81 -0.57
CA VAL A 32 -7.06 -4.68 -1.49
C VAL A 32 -7.08 -5.15 -2.94
N LEU A 33 -6.38 -6.25 -3.24
CA LEU A 33 -6.35 -6.83 -4.58
C LEU A 33 -7.74 -7.33 -5.00
N ALA A 34 -8.47 -7.97 -4.10
CA ALA A 34 -9.85 -8.42 -4.35
C ALA A 34 -10.78 -7.24 -4.65
N LEU A 35 -10.70 -6.16 -3.85
CA LEU A 35 -11.48 -4.95 -4.08
C LEU A 35 -11.19 -4.33 -5.46
N LEU A 36 -9.90 -4.20 -5.82
CA LEU A 36 -9.51 -3.66 -7.12
C LEU A 36 -9.98 -4.54 -8.28
N ALA A 37 -9.93 -5.86 -8.13
CA ALA A 37 -10.46 -6.79 -9.14
C ALA A 37 -11.97 -6.64 -9.33
N VAL A 38 -12.73 -6.48 -8.23
CA VAL A 38 -14.18 -6.25 -8.28
C VAL A 38 -14.50 -4.92 -8.96
N ILE A 39 -13.80 -3.84 -8.62
CA ILE A 39 -13.99 -2.53 -9.24
C ILE A 39 -13.64 -2.58 -10.73
N TRP A 40 -12.54 -3.24 -11.08
CA TRP A 40 -12.14 -3.41 -12.47
C TRP A 40 -13.21 -4.13 -13.27
N TRP A 41 -13.80 -5.19 -12.71
CA TRP A 41 -14.86 -5.96 -13.35
C TRP A 41 -16.16 -5.16 -13.55
N LEU A 42 -16.56 -4.36 -12.55
CA LEU A 42 -17.87 -3.70 -12.53
C LEU A 42 -17.88 -2.27 -13.10
N ALA A 43 -16.80 -1.52 -12.85
CA ALA A 43 -16.68 -0.10 -13.21
C ALA A 43 -15.62 0.16 -14.29
N GLY A 44 -14.79 -0.84 -14.63
CA GLY A 44 -13.76 -0.74 -15.65
C GLY A 44 -12.41 -0.21 -15.14
N THR A 45 -11.42 -0.21 -16.04
CA THR A 45 -10.01 0.03 -15.71
C THR A 45 -9.75 1.43 -15.12
N GLY A 46 -10.43 2.46 -15.62
CA GLY A 46 -10.25 3.84 -15.14
C GLY A 46 -10.55 3.97 -13.64
N TRP A 47 -11.68 3.41 -13.18
CA TRP A 47 -12.06 3.45 -11.77
C TRP A 47 -11.17 2.59 -10.87
N ALA A 48 -10.69 1.45 -11.38
CA ALA A 48 -9.73 0.63 -10.66
C ALA A 48 -8.40 1.39 -10.40
N ILE A 49 -7.89 2.09 -11.41
CA ILE A 49 -6.67 2.91 -11.29
C ILE A 49 -6.87 4.05 -10.29
N VAL A 50 -7.97 4.81 -10.42
CA VAL A 50 -8.29 5.90 -9.48
C VAL A 50 -8.36 5.38 -8.04
N THR A 51 -9.03 4.25 -7.83
CA THR A 51 -9.14 3.63 -6.50
C THR A 51 -7.77 3.21 -5.96
N ALA A 52 -6.92 2.60 -6.78
CA ALA A 52 -5.58 2.21 -6.38
C ALA A 52 -4.73 3.43 -5.96
N LEU A 53 -4.82 4.54 -6.70
CA LEU A 53 -4.14 5.79 -6.35
C LEU A 53 -4.65 6.37 -5.03
N VAL A 54 -5.97 6.39 -4.81
CA VAL A 54 -6.57 6.85 -3.55
C VAL A 54 -6.09 5.98 -2.39
N LEU A 55 -6.10 4.65 -2.52
CA LEU A 55 -5.61 3.74 -1.49
C LEU A 55 -4.14 3.94 -1.19
N LEU A 56 -3.31 4.20 -2.20
CA LEU A 56 -1.88 4.47 -2.03
C LEU A 56 -1.64 5.77 -1.26
N VAL A 57 -2.32 6.86 -1.65
CA VAL A 57 -2.19 8.17 -0.99
C VAL A 57 -2.72 8.13 0.43
N VAL A 58 -3.93 7.62 0.64
CA VAL A 58 -4.57 7.56 1.97
C VAL A 58 -3.81 6.59 2.87
N GLY A 59 -3.45 5.40 2.38
CA GLY A 59 -2.66 4.43 3.13
C GLY A 59 -1.29 4.97 3.53
N GLY A 60 -0.59 5.62 2.60
CA GLY A 60 0.68 6.31 2.86
C GLY A 60 0.53 7.43 3.89
N ALA A 61 -0.49 8.28 3.74
CA ALA A 61 -0.78 9.36 4.68
C ALA A 61 -1.08 8.82 6.09
N LEU A 62 -1.88 7.77 6.24
CA LEU A 62 -2.19 7.15 7.53
C LEU A 62 -0.93 6.59 8.21
N VAL A 63 0.01 6.04 7.44
CA VAL A 63 1.30 5.54 7.98
C VAL A 63 2.19 6.69 8.46
N VAL A 64 2.12 7.85 7.82
CA VAL A 64 2.91 9.05 8.20
C VAL A 64 2.26 9.81 9.34
N VAL A 65 0.94 9.99 9.33
CA VAL A 65 0.17 10.75 10.34
C VAL A 65 0.10 10.03 11.68
N LYS A 66 0.09 8.69 11.72
CA LYS A 66 0.17 7.92 12.97
C LYS A 66 1.56 7.99 13.65
N ARG A 67 2.39 8.98 13.32
CA ARG A 67 3.71 9.27 13.93
C ARG A 67 3.76 10.66 14.53
#